data_AF-V4RGH8-F1
#
_entry.id   AF-V4RGH8-F1
#
_cell.length_a   1.000
_cell.length_b   1.000
_cell.length_c   1.000
_cell.angle_alpha   90.00
_cell.angle_beta   90.00
_cell.angle_gamma   90.00
#
_symmetry.space_group_name_H-M   'P 1'
#
loop_
_entity.id
_entity.type
_entity.pdbx_description
1 polymer ?
#
loop_
_entity_poly.entity_id
_entity_poly.type
_entity_poly.pdbx_seq_one_letter_code
_entity_poly.pdbx_strand_id
1 'polypeptide(L)'
;MRKSDQPVRVRKPLPKSGLKATKHKMEENQLDWGPVIRWFGHVPLFHDAEVVSIELRRDPIPSIVRLFAFRMNSDIDERGYYRLDLHALVTFSLSGIGRVELDDWNHQNALQSLEIKKVDDAYQLDMVGAYGVHGLIAAKSIAVQVEPWLPDLAVK
;
A
#
# COMPACT_ATOMS: atom_id res chain seq x y z
N MET A 1 23.67 1.89 71.21
CA MET A 1 23.94 1.93 69.75
C MET A 1 23.24 0.76 69.09
N ARG A 2 22.10 0.98 68.43
CA ARG A 2 21.32 -0.05 67.73
C ARG A 2 21.93 -0.28 66.34
N LYS A 3 22.33 -1.51 66.00
CA LYS A 3 22.50 -1.94 64.61
C LYS A 3 21.22 -2.67 64.21
N SER A 4 20.57 -2.18 63.17
CA SER A 4 19.35 -2.71 62.58
C SER A 4 19.69 -3.77 61.53
N ASP A 5 19.33 -5.03 61.79
CA ASP A 5 19.27 -6.07 60.77
C ASP A 5 18.02 -5.86 59.90
N GLN A 6 18.21 -5.58 58.61
CA GLN A 6 17.16 -5.69 57.61
C GLN A 6 17.40 -6.95 56.76
N PRO A 7 16.37 -7.77 56.48
CA PRO A 7 16.52 -8.93 55.63
C PRO A 7 16.63 -8.53 54.14
N VAL A 8 17.55 -9.18 53.44
CA VAL A 8 17.77 -9.06 52.00
C VAL A 8 16.53 -9.52 51.23
N ARG A 9 15.89 -8.62 50.47
CA ARG A 9 14.78 -8.96 49.56
C ARG A 9 15.30 -9.79 48.38
N VAL A 10 14.91 -11.07 48.33
CA VAL A 10 15.06 -11.92 47.14
C VAL A 10 14.13 -11.39 46.05
N ARG A 11 14.68 -10.94 44.91
CA ARG A 11 13.89 -10.51 43.75
C ARG A 11 13.25 -11.73 43.10
N LYS A 12 11.91 -11.78 43.03
CA LYS A 12 11.20 -12.75 42.19
C LYS A 12 11.49 -12.43 40.70
N PRO A 13 11.71 -13.43 39.84
CA PRO A 13 11.89 -13.17 38.41
C PRO A 13 10.57 -12.67 37.81
N LEU A 14 10.66 -11.68 36.91
CA LEU A 14 9.51 -11.19 36.16
C LEU A 14 8.89 -12.31 35.31
N PRO A 15 7.56 -12.36 35.16
CA PRO A 15 6.92 -13.31 34.27
C PRO A 15 7.37 -13.05 32.83
N LYS A 16 7.85 -14.10 32.15
CA LYS A 16 8.17 -14.04 30.73
C LYS A 16 6.89 -13.68 29.98
N SER A 17 6.86 -12.49 29.37
CA SER A 17 5.78 -12.06 28.49
C SER A 17 5.71 -13.02 27.31
N GLY A 18 4.76 -13.95 27.36
CA GLY A 18 4.39 -14.80 26.25
C GLY A 18 3.66 -13.98 25.20
N LEU A 19 4.41 -13.16 24.44
CA LEU A 19 3.91 -12.62 23.19
C LEU A 19 3.86 -13.79 22.21
N LYS A 20 2.70 -14.46 22.14
CA LYS A 20 2.41 -15.35 21.03
C LYS A 20 2.35 -14.46 19.79
N ALA A 21 3.33 -14.57 18.91
CA ALA A 21 3.24 -14.04 17.56
C ALA A 21 2.04 -14.73 16.89
N THR A 22 0.91 -14.05 16.85
CA THR A 22 -0.20 -14.43 16.00
C THR A 22 0.27 -14.28 14.57
N LYS A 23 0.64 -15.41 13.94
CA LYS A 23 0.71 -15.49 12.48
C LYS A 23 -0.69 -15.16 11.96
N HIS A 24 -0.90 -13.92 11.55
CA HIS A 24 -2.05 -13.59 10.72
C HIS A 24 -1.86 -14.36 9.42
N LYS A 25 -2.71 -15.37 9.24
CA LYS A 25 -2.89 -16.03 7.95
C LYS A 25 -3.49 -14.93 7.07
N MET A 26 -2.67 -14.34 6.20
CA MET A 26 -3.14 -13.41 5.17
C MET A 26 -4.15 -14.21 4.35
N GLU A 27 -5.44 -13.93 4.52
CA GLU A 27 -6.46 -14.49 3.66
C GLU A 27 -6.16 -14.02 2.24
N GLU A 28 -6.07 -14.99 1.34
CA GLU A 28 -5.69 -14.81 -0.05
C GLU A 28 -6.65 -13.82 -0.70
N ASN A 29 -6.14 -12.63 -1.04
CA ASN A 29 -6.89 -11.55 -1.67
C ASN A 29 -7.59 -12.10 -2.92
N GLN A 30 -8.93 -12.11 -2.92
CA GLN A 30 -9.78 -12.49 -4.05
C GLN A 30 -9.71 -11.51 -5.25
N LEU A 31 -8.78 -10.55 -5.22
CA LEU A 31 -8.50 -9.65 -6.34
C LEU A 31 -7.68 -10.39 -7.41
N ASP A 32 -8.08 -10.28 -8.68
CA ASP A 32 -7.26 -10.78 -9.79
C ASP A 32 -6.03 -9.88 -9.99
N TRP A 33 -4.94 -10.22 -9.31
CA TRP A 33 -3.63 -9.60 -9.49
C TRP A 33 -2.93 -10.05 -10.78
N GLY A 34 -3.53 -10.92 -11.59
CA GLY A 34 -2.95 -11.47 -12.81
C GLY A 34 -2.35 -10.40 -13.75
N PRO A 35 -3.04 -9.29 -14.07
CA PRO A 35 -2.47 -8.21 -14.87
C PRO A 35 -1.19 -7.61 -14.28
N VAL A 36 -1.17 -7.37 -12.97
CA VAL A 36 -0.04 -6.78 -12.23
C VAL A 36 1.13 -7.75 -12.20
N ILE A 37 0.87 -9.02 -11.86
CA ILE A 37 1.91 -10.06 -11.82
C ILE A 37 2.48 -10.32 -13.22
N ARG A 38 1.66 -10.32 -14.27
CA ARG A 38 2.15 -10.48 -15.65
C ARG A 38 3.11 -9.36 -16.07
N TRP A 39 2.89 -8.14 -15.59
CA TRP A 39 3.73 -6.99 -15.92
C TRP A 39 4.97 -6.89 -15.02
N PHE A 40 4.79 -6.86 -13.69
CA PHE A 40 5.86 -6.63 -12.72
C PHE A 40 6.56 -7.91 -12.21
N GLY A 41 6.00 -9.09 -12.52
CA GLY A 41 6.45 -10.39 -11.99
C GLY A 41 5.98 -10.71 -10.57
N HIS A 42 5.37 -9.74 -9.88
CA HIS A 42 4.84 -9.84 -8.53
C HIS A 42 3.83 -8.70 -8.28
N VAL A 43 3.18 -8.69 -7.11
CA VAL A 43 2.41 -7.53 -6.65
C VAL A 43 3.36 -6.59 -5.91
N PRO A 44 3.67 -5.38 -6.44
CA PRO A 44 4.54 -4.44 -5.75
C PRO A 44 3.80 -3.79 -4.57
N LEU A 45 4.55 -3.21 -3.64
CA LEU A 45 4.00 -2.35 -2.58
C LEU A 45 3.53 -0.97 -3.08
N PHE A 46 3.83 -0.64 -4.34
CA PHE A 46 3.59 0.68 -4.92
C PHE A 46 4.31 1.83 -4.17
N HIS A 47 5.47 1.54 -3.58
CA HIS A 47 6.35 2.57 -3.02
C HIS A 47 6.82 3.51 -4.13
N ASP A 48 6.78 4.82 -3.87
CA ASP A 48 7.05 5.92 -4.82
C ASP A 48 6.14 5.95 -6.06
N ALA A 49 5.05 5.16 -6.08
CA ALA A 49 4.03 5.32 -7.11
C ALA A 49 3.27 6.63 -6.89
N GLU A 50 2.88 7.29 -7.97
CA GLU A 50 2.16 8.56 -7.94
C GLU A 50 0.69 8.35 -8.28
N VAL A 51 -0.21 8.85 -7.43
CA VAL A 51 -1.65 8.87 -7.73
C VAL A 51 -1.92 10.01 -8.72
N VAL A 52 -2.09 9.66 -9.99
CA VAL A 52 -2.29 10.63 -11.08
C VAL A 52 -3.74 11.10 -11.20
N SER A 53 -4.72 10.29 -10.75
CA SER A 53 -6.13 10.70 -10.74
C SER A 53 -6.96 9.85 -9.77
N ILE A 54 -7.94 10.50 -9.14
CA ILE A 54 -9.06 9.86 -8.45
C ILE A 54 -10.34 10.42 -9.04
N GLU A 55 -11.14 9.56 -9.67
CA GLU A 55 -12.43 9.90 -10.24
C GLU A 55 -13.54 9.23 -9.43
N LEU A 56 -14.18 9.98 -8.53
CA LEU A 56 -15.32 9.50 -7.75
C LEU A 56 -16.62 9.66 -8.56
N ARG A 57 -17.26 8.53 -8.87
CA ARG A 57 -18.47 8.47 -9.69
C ARG A 57 -19.61 7.84 -8.89
N ARG A 58 -20.84 8.26 -9.17
CA ARG A 58 -22.04 7.68 -8.56
C ARG A 58 -22.33 6.33 -9.19
N ASP A 59 -22.80 5.39 -8.36
CA ASP A 59 -23.31 4.10 -8.80
C ASP A 59 -24.37 4.27 -9.91
N PRO A 60 -24.42 3.34 -10.89
CA PRO A 60 -23.64 2.10 -10.98
C PRO A 60 -22.30 2.24 -11.70
N ILE A 61 -21.85 3.47 -12.02
CA ILE A 61 -20.62 3.68 -12.78
C ILE A 61 -19.41 3.51 -11.84
N PRO A 62 -18.44 2.64 -12.16
CA PRO A 62 -17.25 2.46 -11.32
C PRO A 62 -16.44 3.76 -11.17
N SER A 63 -15.99 4.02 -9.94
CA SER A 63 -14.98 5.04 -9.67
C SER A 63 -13.60 4.53 -10.05
N ILE A 64 -12.66 5.44 -10.30
CA ILE A 64 -11.32 5.10 -10.80
C ILE A 64 -10.24 5.72 -9.92
N VAL A 65 -9.23 4.92 -9.57
CA VAL A 65 -7.95 5.40 -9.05
C VAL A 65 -6.86 4.97 -10.02
N ARG A 66 -6.07 5.92 -10.53
CA ARG A 66 -4.92 5.62 -11.38
C ARG A 66 -3.62 5.95 -10.68
N LEU A 67 -2.68 5.02 -10.76
CA LEU A 67 -1.30 5.19 -10.34
C LEU A 67 -0.38 5.21 -11.56
N PHE A 68 0.60 6.09 -11.56
CA PHE A 68 1.84 5.86 -12.28
C PHE A 68 2.77 5.06 -11.38
N ALA A 69 3.21 3.89 -11.84
CA ALA A 69 4.06 2.98 -11.08
C ALA A 69 5.18 2.42 -11.95
N PHE A 70 6.25 1.96 -11.30
CA PHE A 70 7.42 1.36 -11.93
C PHE A 70 8.03 0.31 -11.01
N ARG A 71 8.90 -0.53 -11.55
CA ARG A 71 9.76 -1.40 -10.74
C ARG A 71 11.06 -0.65 -10.44
N MET A 72 11.34 -0.47 -9.15
CA MET A 72 12.64 -0.02 -8.68
C MET A 72 13.57 -1.23 -8.56
N ASN A 73 14.70 -1.21 -9.27
CA ASN A 73 15.71 -2.26 -9.19
C ASN A 73 16.71 -1.97 -8.06
N SER A 74 17.42 -3.00 -7.59
CA SER A 74 18.40 -2.86 -6.51
C SER A 74 19.73 -2.22 -6.95
N ASP A 75 19.98 -2.15 -8.26
CA ASP A 75 21.17 -1.53 -8.83
C ASP A 75 20.91 -0.10 -9.28
N ILE A 76 21.99 0.67 -9.38
CA ILE A 76 21.97 2.10 -9.68
C ILE A 76 22.42 2.39 -11.12
N ASP A 77 21.93 3.48 -11.69
CA ASP A 77 22.37 4.02 -12.98
C ASP A 77 23.70 4.78 -12.85
N GLU A 78 24.23 5.25 -13.99
CA GLU A 78 25.49 6.01 -14.06
C GLU A 78 25.45 7.34 -13.26
N ARG A 79 24.25 7.81 -12.89
CA ARG A 79 24.03 9.05 -12.14
C ARG A 79 23.84 8.78 -10.64
N GLY A 80 23.85 7.52 -10.21
CA GLY A 80 23.72 7.12 -8.82
C GLY A 80 22.27 6.93 -8.33
N TYR A 81 21.28 6.90 -9.22
CA TYR A 81 19.88 6.65 -8.87
C TYR A 81 19.52 5.19 -9.10
N TYR A 82 18.58 4.63 -8.31
CA TYR A 82 18.07 3.30 -8.59
C TYR A 82 17.49 3.21 -10.00
N ARG A 83 17.84 2.16 -10.75
CA ARG A 83 17.28 1.97 -12.10
C ARG A 83 15.79 1.65 -11.99
N LEU A 84 14.97 2.40 -12.70
CA LEU A 84 13.53 2.20 -12.80
C LEU A 84 13.16 1.61 -14.16
N ASP A 85 12.43 0.50 -14.17
CA ASP A 85 11.91 -0.12 -15.39
C ASP A 85 10.46 -0.58 -15.22
N LEU A 86 9.88 -1.19 -16.26
CA LEU A 86 8.48 -1.66 -16.26
C LEU A 86 7.48 -0.57 -15.84
N HIS A 87 7.66 0.65 -16.36
CA HIS A 87 6.76 1.77 -16.11
C HIS A 87 5.35 1.44 -16.61
N ALA A 88 4.32 1.76 -15.83
CA ALA A 88 2.93 1.50 -16.17
C ALA A 88 1.96 2.47 -15.50
N LEU A 89 0.81 2.66 -16.15
CA LEU A 89 -0.41 3.11 -15.50
C LEU A 89 -1.16 1.91 -14.93
N VAL A 90 -1.34 1.91 -13.62
CA VAL A 90 -2.15 0.91 -12.92
C VAL A 90 -3.48 1.55 -12.57
N THR A 91 -4.56 0.99 -13.11
CA THR A 91 -5.92 1.50 -12.94
C THR A 91 -6.73 0.57 -12.05
N PHE A 92 -7.21 1.07 -10.92
CA PHE A 92 -8.18 0.40 -10.07
C PHE A 92 -9.58 0.93 -10.38
N SER A 93 -10.49 0.03 -10.75
CA SER A 93 -11.92 0.30 -10.90
C SER A 93 -12.65 -0.19 -9.66
N LEU A 94 -13.40 0.70 -9.00
CA LEU A 94 -14.08 0.43 -7.73
C LEU A 94 -15.60 0.56 -7.90
N SER A 95 -16.35 -0.46 -7.50
CA SER A 95 -17.82 -0.50 -7.62
C SER A 95 -18.48 -0.74 -6.26
N GLY A 96 -19.63 -0.08 -6.03
CA GLY A 96 -20.35 -0.16 -4.76
C GLY A 96 -19.53 0.43 -3.62
N ILE A 97 -19.07 1.67 -3.78
CA ILE A 97 -18.30 2.38 -2.75
C ILE A 97 -19.20 2.66 -1.55
N GLY A 98 -18.73 2.23 -0.36
CA GLY A 98 -19.41 2.47 0.91
C GLY A 98 -18.74 3.52 1.78
N ARG A 99 -17.42 3.73 1.61
CA ARG A 99 -16.65 4.69 2.40
C ARG A 99 -15.53 5.30 1.56
N VAL A 100 -15.35 6.59 1.70
CA VAL A 100 -14.24 7.36 1.12
C VAL A 100 -13.70 8.25 2.21
N GLU A 101 -12.43 8.13 2.51
CA GLU A 101 -11.68 9.06 3.34
C GLU A 101 -10.43 9.42 2.57
N LEU A 102 -10.35 10.66 2.13
CA LEU A 102 -9.20 11.18 1.41
C LEU A 102 -8.78 12.45 2.14
N ASP A 103 -7.50 12.54 2.43
CA ASP A 103 -6.89 13.72 2.97
C ASP A 103 -5.66 14.08 2.15
N ASP A 104 -5.36 15.38 2.17
CA ASP A 104 -4.48 16.04 1.22
C ASP A 104 -4.89 15.83 -0.25
N TRP A 105 -4.25 16.60 -1.13
CA TRP A 105 -4.15 16.37 -2.56
C TRP A 105 -3.26 17.49 -3.09
N ASN A 106 -2.16 17.16 -3.74
CA ASN A 106 -1.25 18.17 -4.25
C ASN A 106 -0.65 17.79 -5.61
N HIS A 107 0.45 18.44 -5.97
CA HIS A 107 1.06 18.36 -7.29
C HIS A 107 1.92 17.10 -7.50
N GLN A 108 2.12 16.24 -6.50
CA GLN A 108 2.99 15.06 -6.62
C GLN A 108 2.37 13.76 -6.09
N ASN A 109 1.48 13.79 -5.09
CA ASN A 109 0.66 12.64 -4.66
C ASN A 109 1.41 11.28 -4.61
N ALA A 110 2.62 11.28 -4.05
CA ALA A 110 3.50 10.12 -3.99
C ALA A 110 3.16 9.22 -2.80
N LEU A 111 3.12 7.92 -3.02
CA LEU A 111 2.77 6.92 -2.01
C LEU A 111 4.02 6.32 -1.35
N GLN A 112 3.93 6.12 -0.04
CA GLN A 112 4.81 5.21 0.69
C GLN A 112 4.41 3.75 0.42
N SER A 113 3.11 3.46 0.36
CA SER A 113 2.58 2.17 -0.04
C SER A 113 1.11 2.25 -0.48
N LEU A 114 0.67 1.24 -1.22
CA LEU A 114 -0.73 0.94 -1.43
C LEU A 114 -1.00 -0.52 -1.07
N GLU A 115 -2.02 -0.73 -0.25
CA GLU A 115 -2.46 -2.05 0.16
C GLU A 115 -3.93 -2.23 -0.16
N ILE A 116 -4.31 -3.44 -0.59
CA ILE A 116 -5.71 -3.82 -0.72
C ILE A 116 -5.94 -4.97 0.24
N LYS A 117 -6.96 -4.84 1.09
CA LYS A 117 -7.35 -5.87 2.04
C LYS A 117 -8.85 -6.08 2.00
N LYS A 118 -9.28 -7.31 2.27
CA LYS A 118 -10.69 -7.62 2.47
C LYS A 118 -11.11 -7.26 3.90
N VAL A 119 -12.17 -6.48 4.06
CA VAL A 119 -12.76 -6.10 5.34
C VAL A 119 -14.25 -6.42 5.26
N ASP A 120 -14.69 -7.38 6.08
CA ASP A 120 -16.06 -7.92 6.04
C ASP A 120 -16.49 -8.35 4.62
N ASP A 121 -17.53 -7.74 4.06
CA ASP A 121 -18.07 -8.01 2.72
C ASP A 121 -17.53 -7.06 1.63
N ALA A 122 -16.52 -6.25 1.95
CA ALA A 122 -15.92 -5.26 1.04
C ALA A 122 -14.39 -5.41 0.93
N TYR A 123 -13.82 -4.69 -0.03
CA TYR A 123 -12.39 -4.45 -0.16
C TYR A 123 -12.09 -3.01 0.24
N GLN A 124 -10.97 -2.82 0.92
CA GLN A 124 -10.43 -1.52 1.27
C GLN A 124 -9.12 -1.32 0.50
N LEU A 125 -9.06 -0.28 -0.32
CA LEU A 125 -7.84 0.24 -0.93
C LEU A 125 -7.28 1.32 -0.02
N ASP A 126 -6.16 1.04 0.63
CA ASP A 126 -5.44 1.94 1.52
C ASP A 126 -4.28 2.59 0.76
N MET A 127 -4.26 3.93 0.75
CA MET A 127 -3.18 4.75 0.21
C MET A 127 -2.43 5.39 1.38
N VAL A 128 -1.21 4.93 1.64
CA VAL A 128 -0.32 5.58 2.60
C VAL A 128 0.53 6.58 1.83
N GLY A 129 0.21 7.87 1.97
CA GLY A 129 0.94 8.94 1.30
C GLY A 129 2.32 9.17 1.91
N ALA A 130 3.34 9.29 1.06
CA ALA A 130 4.63 9.87 1.45
C ALA A 130 4.58 11.40 1.33
N TYR A 131 3.87 11.92 0.32
CA TYR A 131 3.63 13.35 0.12
C TYR A 131 2.40 13.59 -0.76
N GLY A 132 1.45 14.39 -0.30
CA GLY A 132 0.17 14.60 -0.98
C GLY A 132 -0.87 13.58 -0.51
N VAL A 133 -1.69 13.10 -1.43
CA VAL A 133 -2.87 12.27 -1.09
C VAL A 133 -2.55 11.07 -0.19
N HIS A 134 -3.40 10.85 0.80
CA HIS A 134 -3.46 9.64 1.59
C HIS A 134 -4.92 9.34 1.98
N GLY A 135 -5.18 8.11 2.44
CA GLY A 135 -6.51 7.71 2.91
C GLY A 135 -6.94 6.34 2.42
N LEU A 136 -8.25 6.12 2.33
CA LEU A 136 -8.82 4.83 1.97
C LEU A 136 -10.12 4.96 1.15
N ILE A 137 -10.36 3.96 0.30
CA ILE A 137 -11.64 3.78 -0.38
C ILE A 137 -12.11 2.34 -0.17
N ALA A 138 -13.29 2.17 0.44
CA ALA A 138 -13.92 0.87 0.63
C ALA A 138 -15.01 0.64 -0.42
N ALA A 139 -14.93 -0.49 -1.12
CA ALA A 139 -15.83 -0.85 -2.23
C ALA A 139 -16.15 -2.36 -2.22
N LYS A 140 -17.33 -2.73 -2.72
CA LYS A 140 -17.73 -4.15 -2.82
C LYS A 140 -16.87 -4.96 -3.78
N SER A 141 -16.37 -4.31 -4.84
CA SER A 141 -15.41 -4.93 -5.75
C SER A 141 -14.37 -3.94 -6.22
N ILE A 142 -13.18 -4.47 -6.46
CA ILE A 142 -12.07 -3.78 -7.11
C ILE A 142 -11.64 -4.63 -8.29
N ALA A 143 -11.35 -4.00 -9.43
CA ALA A 143 -10.69 -4.62 -10.56
C ALA A 143 -9.43 -3.83 -10.89
N VAL A 144 -8.37 -4.51 -11.33
CA VAL A 144 -7.09 -3.88 -11.67
C VAL A 144 -6.75 -4.10 -13.14
N GLN A 145 -6.27 -3.05 -13.79
CA GLN A 145 -5.74 -3.07 -15.15
C GLN A 145 -4.37 -2.42 -15.16
N VAL A 146 -3.51 -2.89 -16.08
CA VAL A 146 -2.14 -2.39 -16.23
C VAL A 146 -1.92 -2.04 -17.68
N GLU A 147 -1.51 -0.80 -17.93
CA GLU A 147 -1.16 -0.29 -19.24
C GLU A 147 0.33 0.08 -19.23
N PRO A 148 1.15 -0.49 -20.14
CA PRO A 148 2.54 -0.10 -20.28
C PRO A 148 2.67 1.41 -20.50
N TRP A 149 3.54 2.07 -19.72
CA TRP A 149 3.90 3.45 -19.94
C TRP A 149 5.27 3.49 -20.59
N LEU A 150 5.33 4.00 -21.82
CA LEU A 150 6.57 4.12 -22.58
C LEU A 150 7.04 5.58 -22.53
N PRO A 151 8.00 5.94 -21.64
CA PRO A 151 8.47 7.31 -21.52
C PRO A 151 9.07 7.84 -22.84
N ASP A 152 9.62 6.95 -23.68
CA ASP A 152 10.29 7.31 -24.93
C ASP A 152 9.34 7.73 -26.08
N LEU A 153 8.01 7.66 -25.89
CA LEU A 153 7.03 8.15 -26.87
C LEU A 153 6.46 9.54 -26.52
N ALA A 154 6.76 10.08 -25.35
CA ALA A 154 6.30 11.41 -24.91
C ALA A 154 7.19 12.56 -25.44
N VAL A 155 8.24 12.24 -26.21
CA VAL A 155 9.08 13.21 -26.93
C VAL A 155 9.01 12.91 -28.43
N LYS A 156 8.00 13.47 -29.10
CA LYS A 156 8.03 13.79 -30.53
C LYS A 156 7.29 15.09 -30.78
#